data_AF-K9UK52-F1
#
_entry.id   AF-K9UK52-F1
#
_cell.length_a   1.000
_cell.length_b   1.000
_cell.length_c   1.000
_cell.angle_alpha   90.00
_cell.angle_beta   90.00
_cell.angle_gamma   90.00
#
_symmetry.space_group_name_H-M   'P 1'
#
loop_
_entity.id
_entity.type
_entity.pdbx_description
1 polymer ?
#
loop_
_entity_poly.entity_id
_entity_poly.type
_entity_poly.pdbx_seq_one_letter_code
_entity_poly.pdbx_strand_id
1 'polypeptide(L)'
;MPKKLQTPDKFKFMTERSIVQEKYELTRWQSAQLRAKLPKGIYWLQIEKGGLIQWNWTLLQSYLLSGADCPQHRALVEEYIATLPQSA
;
A
#
# COMPACT_ATOMS: atom_id res chain seq x y z
N MET A 1 -23.38 21.31 13.86
CA MET A 1 -23.24 20.44 12.67
C MET A 1 -21.78 20.05 12.53
N PRO A 2 -21.34 18.83 12.91
CA PRO A 2 -19.95 18.47 12.69
C PRO A 2 -19.78 18.09 11.21
N LYS A 3 -19.03 18.92 10.48
CA LYS A 3 -18.45 18.50 9.19
C LYS A 3 -17.59 17.29 9.48
N LYS A 4 -18.09 16.10 9.14
CA LYS A 4 -17.27 14.89 9.08
C LYS A 4 -16.15 15.21 8.08
N LEU A 5 -14.94 15.45 8.59
CA LEU A 5 -13.72 15.46 7.80
C LEU A 5 -13.61 14.05 7.22
N GLN A 6 -14.20 13.84 6.05
CA GLN A 6 -13.83 12.75 5.16
C GLN A 6 -12.41 13.09 4.69
N THR A 7 -11.41 12.77 5.50
CA THR A 7 -10.10 12.45 4.93
C THR A 7 -10.36 11.17 4.13
N PRO A 8 -10.35 11.20 2.78
CA PRO A 8 -10.37 9.95 2.04
C PRO A 8 -9.19 9.14 2.56
N ASP A 9 -9.41 7.89 2.94
CA ASP A 9 -8.41 6.98 3.49
C ASP A 9 -7.12 7.06 2.66
N LYS A 10 -6.17 7.90 3.12
CA LYS A 10 -4.97 8.26 2.35
C LYS A 10 -4.15 7.04 2.01
N PHE A 11 -4.24 6.00 2.83
CA PHE A 11 -3.61 4.70 2.66
C PHE A 11 -4.68 3.64 2.43
N LYS A 12 -5.07 3.45 1.17
CA LYS A 12 -6.09 2.49 0.78
C LYS A 12 -5.49 1.12 0.54
N PHE A 13 -6.02 0.09 1.20
CA PHE A 13 -5.65 -1.30 0.91
C PHE A 13 -6.49 -1.88 -0.22
N MET A 14 -5.84 -2.40 -1.24
CA MET A 14 -6.49 -2.94 -2.45
C MET A 14 -5.96 -4.34 -2.76
N THR A 15 -6.86 -5.22 -3.19
CA THR A 15 -6.47 -6.54 -3.70
C THR A 15 -5.84 -6.40 -5.09
N GLU A 16 -5.07 -7.38 -5.52
CA GLU A 16 -4.53 -7.42 -6.88
C GLU A 16 -5.63 -7.29 -7.94
N ARG A 17 -6.78 -7.92 -7.71
CA ARG A 17 -7.95 -7.80 -8.60
C ARG A 17 -8.45 -6.37 -8.71
N SER A 18 -8.47 -5.63 -7.60
CA SER A 18 -8.88 -4.23 -7.58
C SER A 18 -7.84 -3.32 -8.24
N ILE A 19 -6.54 -3.61 -8.09
CA ILE A 19 -5.46 -2.87 -8.75
C ILE A 19 -5.54 -3.00 -10.28
N VAL A 20 -5.83 -4.20 -10.77
CA VAL A 20 -6.02 -4.44 -12.21
C VAL A 20 -7.18 -3.62 -12.77
N GLN A 21 -8.25 -3.39 -11.98
CA GLN A 21 -9.37 -2.55 -12.38
C GLN A 21 -9.02 -1.06 -12.47
N GLU A 22 -8.00 -0.60 -11.74
CA GLU A 22 -7.44 0.77 -11.84
C GLU A 22 -6.51 0.94 -13.05
N LYS A 23 -6.59 0.03 -14.04
CA LYS A 23 -5.74 -0.02 -15.25
C LYS A 23 -4.26 -0.22 -14.98
N TYR A 24 -3.91 -0.77 -13.82
CA TYR A 24 -2.55 -1.14 -13.50
C TYR A 24 -2.39 -2.66 -13.59
N GLU A 25 -1.71 -3.14 -14.63
CA GLU A 25 -1.45 -4.56 -14.78
C GLU A 25 -0.36 -5.02 -13.81
N LEU A 26 -0.79 -5.58 -12.68
CA LEU A 26 0.09 -6.28 -11.75
C LEU A 26 -0.04 -7.79 -11.97
N THR A 27 0.83 -8.35 -12.80
CA THR A 27 0.88 -9.79 -13.03
C THR A 27 1.28 -10.54 -11.75
N ARG A 28 0.93 -11.83 -11.65
CA ARG A 28 1.32 -12.68 -10.51
C ARG A 28 2.82 -12.69 -10.27
N TRP A 29 3.61 -12.69 -11.33
CA TRP A 29 5.08 -12.68 -11.24
C TRP A 29 5.61 -11.34 -10.70
N GLN A 30 5.10 -10.21 -11.21
CA GLN A 30 5.46 -8.89 -10.67
C GLN A 30 5.05 -8.74 -9.21
N SER A 31 3.85 -9.21 -8.83
CA SER A 31 3.44 -9.26 -7.43
C SER A 31 4.41 -10.06 -6.57
N ALA A 32 4.81 -11.26 -7.00
CA ALA A 32 5.77 -12.07 -6.27
C ALA A 32 7.13 -11.37 -6.11
N GLN A 33 7.63 -10.73 -7.15
CA GLN A 33 8.87 -9.95 -7.09
C GLN A 33 8.75 -8.74 -6.16
N LEU A 34 7.64 -8.01 -6.21
CA LEU A 34 7.40 -6.86 -5.33
C LEU A 34 7.29 -7.30 -3.88
N ARG A 35 6.62 -8.42 -3.58
CA ARG A 35 6.55 -8.95 -2.21
C ARG A 35 7.90 -9.40 -1.68
N ALA A 36 8.81 -9.85 -2.55
CA ALA A 36 10.18 -10.18 -2.17
C ALA A 36 11.03 -8.93 -1.88
N LYS A 37 10.70 -7.78 -2.48
CA LYS A 37 11.44 -6.52 -2.31
C LYS A 37 10.85 -5.60 -1.23
N LEU A 38 9.53 -5.60 -1.08
CA LEU A 38 8.81 -4.64 -0.26
C LEU A 38 8.42 -5.24 1.10
N PRO A 39 8.62 -4.51 2.21
CA PRO A 39 8.28 -4.98 3.54
C PRO A 39 6.79 -5.33 3.71
N LYS A 40 6.53 -6.54 4.24
CA LYS A 40 5.21 -6.96 4.74
C LYS A 40 4.81 -6.09 5.93
N GLY A 41 3.53 -5.72 6.04
CA GLY A 41 3.04 -4.82 7.09
C GLY A 41 2.97 -3.35 6.67
N ILE A 42 3.79 -2.96 5.70
CA ILE A 42 3.86 -1.59 5.18
C ILE A 42 3.21 -1.50 3.81
N TYR A 43 3.78 -2.23 2.85
CA TYR A 43 3.34 -2.18 1.45
C TYR A 43 2.27 -3.20 1.15
N TRP A 44 2.29 -4.33 1.86
CA TRP A 44 1.33 -5.40 1.64
C TRP A 44 1.07 -6.18 2.92
N LEU A 45 -0.13 -6.76 2.97
CA LEU A 45 -0.62 -7.61 4.03
C LEU A 45 -1.17 -8.88 3.41
N GLN A 46 -1.07 -9.98 4.16
CA GLN A 46 -1.69 -11.24 3.79
C GLN A 46 -2.80 -11.53 4.79
N ILE A 47 -4.03 -11.66 4.30
CA ILE A 47 -5.17 -12.01 5.15
C ILE A 47 -5.17 -13.53 5.36
N GLU A 48 -5.08 -13.95 6.62
CA GLU A 48 -4.90 -15.36 7.03
C GLU A 48 -6.00 -16.28 6.51
N LYS A 49 -7.26 -15.82 6.47
CA LYS A 49 -8.42 -16.66 6.10
C LYS A 49 -8.57 -16.97 4.60
N GLY A 50 -7.70 -16.46 3.73
CA GLY A 50 -7.83 -16.72 2.29
C GLY A 50 -6.55 -16.59 1.47
N GLY A 51 -5.40 -16.39 2.12
CA GLY A 51 -4.13 -16.16 1.43
C GLY A 51 -4.13 -14.92 0.53
N LEU A 52 -5.15 -14.05 0.67
CA LEU A 52 -5.37 -12.91 -0.20
C LEU A 52 -4.37 -11.81 0.16
N ILE A 53 -3.65 -11.36 -0.86
CA ILE A 53 -2.72 -10.24 -0.73
C ILE A 53 -3.50 -8.93 -0.91
N GLN A 54 -3.34 -8.03 0.05
CA GLN A 54 -3.75 -6.64 -0.06
C GLN A 54 -2.52 -5.76 -0.09
N TRP A 55 -2.51 -4.81 -1.02
CA TRP A 55 -1.46 -3.82 -1.19
C TRP A 55 -1.92 -2.47 -0.66
N ASN A 56 -1.05 -1.76 0.04
CA ASN A 56 -1.23 -0.34 0.30
C ASN A 56 -1.04 0.40 -1.03
N TRP A 57 -2.14 0.73 -1.68
CA TRP A 57 -2.15 1.24 -3.04
C TRP A 57 -1.38 2.56 -3.17
N THR A 58 -1.52 3.46 -2.19
CA THR A 58 -0.85 4.76 -2.21
C THR A 58 0.67 4.61 -2.16
N LEU A 59 1.18 3.73 -1.28
CA LEU A 59 2.61 3.46 -1.20
C LEU A 59 3.11 2.71 -2.44
N LEU A 60 2.36 1.72 -2.91
CA LEU A 60 2.72 0.95 -4.11
C LEU A 60 2.77 1.85 -5.35
N GLN A 61 1.78 2.70 -5.56
CA GLN A 61 1.73 3.62 -6.68
C GLN A 61 2.91 4.62 -6.62
N SER A 62 3.18 5.20 -5.45
CA SER A 62 4.32 6.10 -5.27
C SER A 62 5.66 5.39 -5.54
N TYR A 63 5.82 4.15 -5.07
CA TYR A 63 7.00 3.34 -5.32
C TYR A 63 7.20 3.04 -6.82
N LEU A 64 6.12 2.71 -7.53
CA LEU A 64 6.19 2.38 -8.96
C LEU A 64 6.44 3.61 -9.84
N LEU A 65 5.94 4.78 -9.45
CA LEU A 65 6.12 6.03 -10.20
C LEU A 65 7.48 6.69 -9.94
N SER A 66 7.97 6.65 -8.71
CA SER A 66 9.12 7.46 -8.29
C SER A 66 10.30 6.64 -7.76
N GLY A 67 10.11 5.34 -7.54
CA GLY A 67 11.12 4.48 -6.93
C GLY A 67 11.29 4.67 -5.42
N ALA A 68 12.06 3.77 -4.81
CA ALA A 68 12.31 3.75 -3.36
C ALA A 68 13.09 4.97 -2.85
N ASP A 69 13.95 5.53 -3.70
CA ASP A 69 14.90 6.59 -3.33
C ASP A 69 14.32 8.00 -3.45
N CYS A 70 13.09 8.13 -3.92
CA CYS A 70 12.43 9.43 -3.98
C CYS A 70 12.16 9.95 -2.55
N PRO A 71 12.60 11.18 -2.20
CA PRO A 71 12.32 11.76 -0.89
C PRO A 71 10.83 11.84 -0.56
N GLN A 72 10.00 12.09 -1.56
CA GLN A 72 8.54 12.14 -1.41
C GLN A 72 7.96 10.78 -1.04
N HIS A 73 8.51 9.72 -1.63
CA HIS A 73 8.11 8.36 -1.32
C HIS A 73 8.50 7.97 0.11
N ARG A 74 9.73 8.30 0.53
CA ARG A 74 10.18 8.07 1.91
C ARG A 74 9.30 8.79 2.93
N ALA A 75 8.95 10.05 2.67
CA ALA A 75 8.04 10.81 3.52
C ALA A 75 6.64 10.15 3.63
N LEU A 76 6.11 9.61 2.53
CA LEU A 76 4.84 8.87 2.56
C LEU A 76 4.91 7.58 3.38
N VAL A 77 6.02 6.87 3.31
CA VAL A 77 6.25 5.66 4.10
C VAL A 77 6.36 6.01 5.59
N GLU A 78 7.12 7.03 5.94
CA GLU A 78 7.26 7.53 7.31
C GLU A 78 5.90 7.97 7.88
N GLU A 79 5.11 8.70 7.10
CA GLU A 79 3.76 9.11 7.49
C GLU A 79 2.87 7.89 7.75
N TYR A 80 2.89 6.89 6.87
CA TYR A 80 2.15 5.65 7.10
C TYR A 80 2.59 4.94 8.38
N ILE A 81 3.90 4.80 8.61
CA ILE A 81 4.43 4.17 9.81
C ILE A 81 3.98 4.93 11.06
N ALA A 82 3.96 6.27 11.02
CA ALA A 82 3.48 7.10 12.12
C ALA A 82 1.98 6.92 12.40
N THR A 83 1.18 6.50 11.42
CA THR A 83 -0.24 6.16 11.64
C THR A 83 -0.46 4.78 12.24
N LEU A 84 0.54 3.91 12.24
CA LEU A 84 0.40 2.59 12.85
C LEU A 84 0.32 2.73 14.36
N PRO A 85 -0.52 1.91 15.04
CA PRO A 85 -0.56 1.89 16.49
C PRO A 85 0.84 1.52 16.99
N GLN A 86 1.48 2.44 17.71
CA GLN A 86 2.73 2.14 18.41
C GLN A 86 2.40 1.03 19.42
N SER A 87 2.92 -0.17 19.19
CA SER A 87 2.79 -1.24 20.18
C SER A 87 3.41 -0.75 21.48
N ALA A 88 2.56 -0.52 22.48
CA ALA A 88 2.94 -0.27 23.86
C ALA A 88 3.56 -1.54 24.47
#